data_AF-A0A8T6EAZ9-F1
#
_entry.id   AF-A0A8T6EAZ9-F1
#
_cell.length_a   1.000
_cell.length_b   1.000
_cell.length_c   1.000
_cell.angle_alpha   90.00
_cell.angle_beta   90.00
_cell.angle_gamma   90.00
#
_symmetry.space_group_name_H-M   'P 1'
#
loop_
_entity.id
_entity.type
_entity.pdbx_description
1 polymer ?
#
loop_
_entity_poly.entity_id
_entity_poly.type
_entity_poly.pdbx_seq_one_letter_code
_entity_poly.pdbx_strand_id
1 'polypeptide(L)'
;MRTSKLILLTLIVLTIDGFAFHFADTDAEHAALAQIITELKGLDKLIERAENEANPTARISFQYDWLRRDLKLVRRGIQDHLDTPSSEPREFEALQGDYRQ
;
A
#
# COMPACT_ATOMS: atom_id res chain seq x y z
N MET A 1 43.68 15.00 41.83
CA MET A 1 44.06 14.71 40.43
C MET A 1 43.85 13.23 40.17
N ARG A 2 43.08 12.88 39.11
CA ARG A 2 42.86 11.51 38.57
C ARG A 2 41.93 10.69 39.47
N THR A 3 40.63 10.61 39.23
CA THR A 3 40.02 9.86 38.11
C THR A 3 38.54 10.26 37.87
N SER A 4 38.19 11.56 37.89
CA SER A 4 36.88 12.08 37.44
C SER A 4 36.65 11.95 35.92
N LYS A 5 37.25 10.93 35.28
CA LYS A 5 37.35 10.73 33.83
C LYS A 5 36.57 9.50 33.33
N LEU A 6 35.66 8.97 34.15
CA LEU A 6 34.87 7.77 33.82
C LEU A 6 33.35 8.00 33.76
N ILE A 7 32.87 9.22 34.00
CA ILE A 7 31.44 9.57 33.82
C ILE A 7 31.22 10.42 32.55
N LEU A 8 32.30 10.77 31.83
CA LEU A 8 32.22 11.54 30.59
C LEU A 8 32.31 10.68 29.31
N LEU A 9 32.08 9.36 29.41
CA LEU A 9 32.05 8.48 28.23
C LEU A 9 30.73 7.69 28.08
N THR A 10 29.71 8.04 28.86
CA THR A 10 28.35 7.47 28.77
C THR A 10 27.33 8.51 28.33
N LEU A 11 27.78 9.60 27.71
CA LEU A 11 26.95 10.68 27.20
C LEU A 11 27.42 11.16 25.82
N ILE A 12 27.77 10.22 24.92
CA ILE A 12 27.97 10.49 23.49
C ILE A 12 27.37 9.34 22.66
N VAL A 13 26.17 8.87 23.02
CA VAL A 13 25.35 8.00 22.16
C VAL A 13 23.89 8.40 22.33
N LEU A 14 23.56 9.67 22.06
CA LEU A 14 22.17 10.13 22.20
C LEU A 14 21.79 11.25 21.24
N THR A 15 22.40 11.28 20.05
CA THR A 15 22.03 12.25 19.00
C THR A 15 22.17 11.69 17.58
N ILE A 16 21.90 10.40 17.35
CA ILE A 16 21.79 9.86 15.97
C ILE A 16 20.48 9.08 15.72
N ASP A 17 19.54 9.10 16.67
CA ASP A 17 18.31 8.28 16.59
C ASP A 17 17.20 8.82 15.66
N GLY A 18 17.43 9.96 15.00
CA GLY A 18 16.40 10.59 14.16
C GLY A 18 16.32 10.03 12.75
N PHE A 19 17.44 9.73 12.08
CA PHE A 19 17.41 9.46 10.64
C PHE A 19 17.22 7.97 10.32
N ALA A 20 17.93 7.07 11.00
CA ALA A 20 17.91 5.64 10.66
C ALA A 20 16.53 4.98 10.88
N PHE A 21 15.78 5.40 11.90
CA PHE A 21 14.44 4.88 12.16
C PHE A 21 13.42 5.34 11.11
N HIS A 22 13.48 6.58 10.63
CA HIS A 22 12.56 7.09 9.60
C HIS A 22 12.77 6.41 8.24
N PHE A 23 14.02 6.14 7.86
CA PHE A 23 14.32 5.39 6.63
C PHE A 23 13.86 3.93 6.74
N ALA A 24 14.10 3.26 7.87
CA ALA A 24 13.65 1.89 8.07
C ALA A 24 12.12 1.73 8.05
N ASP A 25 11.38 2.70 8.60
CA ASP A 25 9.91 2.70 8.58
C ASP A 25 9.35 2.96 7.17
N THR A 26 9.94 3.93 6.45
CA THR A 26 9.59 4.22 5.05
C THR A 26 9.87 3.00 4.15
N ASP A 27 11.01 2.34 4.34
CA ASP A 27 11.36 1.13 3.59
C ASP A 27 10.42 -0.04 3.88
N ALA A 28 9.99 -0.20 5.15
CA ALA A 28 9.04 -1.22 5.55
C ALA A 28 7.63 -0.96 5.00
N GLU A 29 7.16 0.29 5.05
CA GLU A 29 5.89 0.71 4.45
C GLU A 29 5.91 0.45 2.94
N HIS A 30 6.95 0.92 2.24
CA HIS A 30 7.07 0.73 0.79
C HIS A 30 7.06 -0.75 0.40
N ALA A 31 7.73 -1.61 1.17
CA ALA A 31 7.69 -3.05 0.96
C ALA A 31 6.28 -3.63 1.14
N ALA A 32 5.55 -3.21 2.17
CA ALA A 32 4.18 -3.64 2.41
C ALA A 32 3.23 -3.19 1.28
N LEU A 33 3.36 -1.94 0.81
CA LEU A 33 2.58 -1.40 -0.30
C LEU A 33 2.87 -2.14 -1.63
N ALA A 34 4.13 -2.47 -1.90
CA ALA A 34 4.51 -3.28 -3.06
C ALA A 34 3.94 -4.71 -2.98
N GLN A 35 3.90 -5.29 -1.78
CA GLN A 35 3.24 -6.57 -1.53
C GLN A 35 1.74 -6.48 -1.79
N ILE A 36 1.06 -5.43 -1.32
CA ILE A 36 -0.37 -5.20 -1.58
C ILE A 36 -0.65 -5.15 -3.08
N ILE A 37 0.15 -4.43 -3.88
CA ILE A 37 -0.01 -4.40 -5.35
C ILE A 37 0.08 -5.81 -5.95
N THR A 38 1.02 -6.61 -5.47
CA THR A 38 1.22 -7.99 -5.92
C THR A 38 0.04 -8.88 -5.56
N GLU A 39 -0.46 -8.79 -4.32
CA GLU A 39 -1.62 -9.54 -3.84
C GLU A 39 -2.88 -9.16 -4.62
N LEU A 40 -3.13 -7.86 -4.82
CA LEU A 40 -4.26 -7.37 -5.62
C LEU A 40 -4.21 -7.88 -7.06
N LYS A 41 -3.03 -7.99 -7.66
CA LYS A 41 -2.86 -8.63 -8.98
C LYS A 41 -3.14 -10.13 -8.92
N GLY A 42 -2.76 -10.80 -7.83
CA GLY A 42 -3.06 -12.21 -7.59
C GLY A 42 -4.57 -12.53 -7.56
N LEU A 43 -5.41 -11.54 -7.24
CA LEU A 43 -6.86 -11.70 -7.22
C LEU A 43 -7.47 -11.94 -8.61
N ASP A 44 -6.78 -11.61 -9.70
CA ASP A 44 -7.31 -11.76 -11.07
C ASP A 44 -7.85 -13.18 -11.34
N LYS A 45 -7.15 -14.21 -10.82
CA LYS A 45 -7.57 -15.62 -10.97
C LYS A 45 -8.76 -16.01 -10.10
N LEU A 46 -8.90 -15.41 -8.91
CA LEU A 46 -10.06 -15.64 -8.06
C LEU A 46 -11.31 -14.98 -8.65
N ILE A 47 -11.15 -13.80 -9.25
CA ILE A 47 -12.23 -13.07 -9.93
C ILE A 47 -12.69 -13.85 -11.17
N GLU A 48 -11.75 -14.33 -11.99
CA GLU A 48 -12.05 -15.20 -13.15
C GLU A 48 -12.82 -16.46 -12.72
N ARG A 49 -12.39 -17.12 -11.65
CA ARG A 49 -13.09 -18.29 -11.11
C ARG A 49 -14.51 -17.95 -10.65
N ALA A 50 -14.67 -16.87 -9.87
CA ALA A 50 -15.97 -16.45 -9.36
C ALA A 50 -16.94 -16.08 -10.50
N GLU A 51 -16.44 -15.43 -11.55
CA GLU A 51 -17.22 -15.10 -12.74
C GLU A 51 -17.69 -16.36 -13.49
N ASN A 52 -16.83 -17.37 -13.62
CA ASN A 52 -17.18 -18.65 -14.24
C ASN A 52 -18.21 -19.46 -13.42
N GLU A 53 -18.21 -19.28 -12.09
CA GLU A 53 -19.15 -19.94 -11.18
C GLU A 53 -20.46 -19.13 -10.99
N ALA A 54 -20.56 -17.93 -11.58
CA ALA A 54 -21.71 -17.05 -11.40
C ALA A 54 -22.98 -17.61 -12.03
N ASN A 55 -24.13 -17.36 -11.40
CA ASN A 55 -25.44 -17.75 -11.94
C ASN A 55 -25.86 -16.79 -13.09
N PRO A 56 -25.94 -17.25 -14.35
CA PRO A 56 -26.28 -16.39 -15.49
C PRO A 56 -27.76 -15.97 -15.50
N THR A 57 -28.61 -16.60 -14.69
CA THR A 57 -30.05 -16.30 -14.59
C THR A 57 -30.42 -15.43 -13.39
N ALA A 58 -29.42 -14.97 -12.62
CA ALA A 58 -29.66 -14.10 -11.48
C ALA A 58 -30.31 -12.78 -11.92
N ARG A 59 -31.34 -12.33 -11.19
CA ARG A 59 -32.02 -11.05 -11.45
C ARG A 59 -31.12 -9.84 -11.25
N ILE A 60 -30.12 -9.97 -10.38
CA ILE A 60 -29.08 -8.96 -10.13
C ILE A 60 -27.75 -9.67 -10.31
N SER A 61 -26.92 -9.21 -11.24
CA SER A 61 -25.59 -9.75 -11.51
C SER A 61 -24.53 -8.98 -10.73
N PHE A 62 -23.45 -9.69 -10.39
CA PHE A 62 -22.24 -9.06 -9.90
C PHE A 62 -21.40 -8.63 -11.10
N GLN A 63 -21.05 -7.34 -11.17
CA GLN A 63 -20.35 -6.73 -12.28
C GLN A 63 -18.84 -6.93 -12.14
N TYR A 64 -18.33 -8.11 -12.54
CA TYR A 64 -16.91 -8.46 -12.41
C TYR A 64 -15.97 -7.50 -13.14
N ASP A 65 -16.38 -6.96 -14.29
CA ASP A 65 -15.59 -5.95 -15.00
C ASP A 65 -15.42 -4.65 -14.21
N TRP A 66 -16.40 -4.30 -13.39
CA TRP A 66 -16.35 -3.08 -12.56
C TRP A 66 -15.38 -3.30 -11.41
N LEU A 67 -15.45 -4.46 -10.75
CA LEU A 67 -14.48 -4.85 -9.74
C LEU A 67 -13.04 -4.86 -10.30
N ARG A 68 -12.82 -5.41 -11.51
CA ARG A 68 -11.50 -5.42 -12.15
C ARG A 68 -10.98 -4.01 -12.44
N ARG A 69 -11.86 -3.08 -12.83
CA ARG A 69 -11.48 -1.67 -13.05
C ARG A 69 -11.11 -1.01 -11.73
N ASP A 70 -11.92 -1.16 -10.70
CA ASP A 70 -11.65 -0.58 -9.38
C ASP A 70 -10.35 -1.12 -8.78
N LEU A 71 -10.05 -2.42 -8.91
CA LEU A 71 -8.77 -2.99 -8.47
C LEU A 71 -7.57 -2.50 -9.28
N LYS A 72 -7.75 -2.08 -10.53
CA LYS A 72 -6.70 -1.39 -11.30
C LYS A 72 -6.48 0.03 -10.77
N LEU A 73 -7.56 0.76 -10.49
CA LEU A 73 -7.48 2.11 -9.92
C LEU A 73 -6.80 2.09 -8.55
N VAL A 74 -7.14 1.13 -7.68
CA VAL A 74 -6.49 0.95 -6.37
C VAL A 74 -4.99 0.67 -6.53
N ARG A 75 -4.61 -0.30 -7.36
CA ARG A 75 -3.18 -0.58 -7.62
C ARG A 75 -2.45 0.65 -8.17
N ARG A 76 -3.10 1.39 -9.06
CA ARG A 76 -2.53 2.62 -9.62
C ARG A 76 -2.30 3.67 -8.54
N GLY A 77 -3.28 3.91 -7.67
CA GLY A 77 -3.15 4.85 -6.56
C GLY A 77 -2.02 4.51 -5.60
N ILE A 78 -1.83 3.22 -5.30
CA ILE A 78 -0.70 2.76 -4.47
C ILE A 78 0.63 2.96 -5.20
N GLN A 79 0.71 2.60 -6.48
CA GLN A 79 1.92 2.81 -7.27
C GLN A 79 2.28 4.30 -7.38
N ASP A 80 1.29 5.17 -7.59
CA ASP A 80 1.47 6.62 -7.66
C ASP A 80 1.91 7.23 -6.32
N HIS A 81 1.65 6.57 -5.19
CA HIS A 81 2.20 6.93 -3.89
C HIS A 81 3.66 6.49 -3.74
N LEU A 82 3.98 5.27 -4.17
CA LEU A 82 5.35 4.72 -4.15
C LEU A 82 6.31 5.47 -5.09
N ASP A 83 5.83 5.96 -6.23
CA ASP A 83 6.68 6.49 -7.30
C ASP A 83 7.27 7.88 -7.00
N THR A 84 6.66 8.72 -6.13
CA THR A 84 7.18 9.99 -5.54
C THR A 84 6.04 10.70 -4.78
N PRO A 85 6.29 11.39 -3.65
CA PRO A 85 5.31 12.31 -3.05
C PRO A 85 5.01 13.47 -4.01
N SER A 86 3.90 13.40 -4.75
CA SER A 86 3.43 14.55 -5.52
C SER A 86 2.98 15.65 -4.56
N SER A 87 3.58 16.83 -4.71
CA SER A 87 3.22 18.06 -4.00
C SER A 87 1.88 18.67 -4.47
N GLU A 88 1.25 18.08 -5.49
CA GLU A 88 0.04 18.61 -6.13
C GLU A 88 -1.18 17.71 -5.85
N PRO A 89 -2.37 18.30 -5.62
CA PRO A 89 -3.62 17.55 -5.59
C PRO A 89 -3.83 16.82 -6.92
N ARG A 90 -3.98 15.50 -6.88
CA ARG A 90 -4.35 14.69 -8.04
C ARG A 90 -5.85 14.48 -8.07
N GLU A 91 -6.44 14.65 -9.25
CA GLU A 91 -7.80 14.19 -9.52
C GLU A 91 -7.77 12.66 -9.67
N PHE A 92 -8.59 11.98 -8.87
CA PHE A 92 -8.70 10.52 -8.91
C PHE A 92 -10.07 10.11 -9.45
N GLU A 93 -10.08 9.12 -10.34
CA GLU A 93 -11.33 8.51 -10.78
C GLU A 93 -12.02 7.83 -9.58
N ALA A 94 -13.30 8.09 -9.41
CA ALA A 94 -14.08 7.47 -8.34
C ALA A 94 -14.23 5.96 -8.61
N LEU A 95 -14.10 5.17 -7.55
CA LEU A 95 -14.44 3.74 -7.60
C LEU A 95 -15.93 3.59 -7.87
N GLN A 96 -16.32 2.58 -8.65
CA GLN A 96 -17.72 2.24 -8.85
C GLN A 96 -18.38 1.92 -7.51
N GLY A 97 -17.74 1.06 -6.70
CA GLY A 97 -18.16 0.76 -5.33
C GLY A 97 -19.47 -0.03 -5.19
N ASP A 98 -20.44 0.17 -6.08
CA ASP A 98 -21.63 -0.69 -6.25
C ASP A 98 -21.43 -1.62 -7.45
N TYR A 99 -21.18 -2.89 -7.16
CA TYR A 99 -20.94 -3.91 -8.19
C TYR A 99 -22.21 -4.68 -8.55
N ARG A 100 -23.40 -4.19 -8.19
CA ARG A 100 -24.66 -4.90 -8.41
C ARG A 100 -25.48 -4.17 -9.47
N GLN A 101 -25.86 -4.88 -10.51
CA GLN A 101 -26.74 -4.37 -11.56
C GLN A 101 -27.81 -5.37 -11.93
#